data_AF-A0A418GR64-F1
#
_entry.id   AF-A0A418GR64-F1
#
_cell.length_a   1.000
_cell.length_b   1.000
_cell.length_c   1.000
_cell.angle_alpha   90.00
_cell.angle_beta   90.00
_cell.angle_gamma   90.00
#
_symmetry.space_group_name_H-M   'P 1'
#
loop_
_entity.id
_entity.type
_entity.pdbx_description
1 polymer ?
#
loop_
_entity_poly.entity_id
_entity_poly.type
_entity_poly.pdbx_seq_one_letter_code
_entity_poly.pdbx_strand_id
1 'polypeptide(L)'
;SCGLPVLLDGFLSYAAALAACQMSPAIKPYLIPSHLSAEKGARIALSHLGLEPYLNMDMRLGEGSGAALAMSIIEAACAIYNNMGELAASNIVLPGNTTSDLNS
;
A
#
# COMPACT_ATOMS: atom_id res chain seq x y z
N SER A 1 1.44 13.49 -13.48
CA SER A 1 1.45 12.06 -13.10
C SER A 1 1.28 11.23 -14.36
N CYS A 2 1.97 10.10 -14.48
CA CYS A 2 1.77 9.12 -15.57
C CYS A 2 0.71 8.05 -15.24
N GLY A 3 0.01 8.17 -14.12
CA GLY A 3 -1.05 7.22 -13.73
C GLY A 3 -0.54 5.91 -13.12
N LEU A 4 0.72 5.85 -12.69
CA LEU A 4 1.36 4.64 -12.17
C LEU A 4 1.62 4.71 -10.66
N PRO A 5 1.58 3.57 -9.95
CA PRO A 5 1.91 3.51 -8.53
C PRO A 5 3.41 3.72 -8.29
N VAL A 6 3.75 4.25 -7.12
CA VAL A 6 5.12 4.47 -6.67
C VAL A 6 5.29 3.89 -5.26
N LEU A 7 6.22 2.95 -5.12
CA LEU A 7 6.60 2.41 -3.82
C LEU A 7 7.57 3.36 -3.11
N LEU A 8 7.21 3.78 -1.90
CA LEU A 8 8.07 4.54 -1.00
C LEU A 8 9.02 3.59 -0.28
N ASP A 9 10.24 4.04 0.00
CA ASP A 9 11.28 3.28 0.70
C ASP A 9 11.30 3.63 2.21
N GLY A 10 12.28 4.42 2.66
CA GLY A 10 12.47 4.86 4.04
C GLY A 10 12.19 6.36 4.24
N PHE A 11 12.72 6.93 5.33
CA PHE A 11 12.39 8.28 5.78
C PHE A 11 12.61 9.37 4.73
N LEU A 12 13.70 9.31 3.96
CA LEU A 12 13.97 10.26 2.88
C LEU A 12 12.84 10.26 1.84
N SER A 13 12.34 9.08 1.46
CA SER A 13 11.24 8.97 0.50
C SER A 13 9.92 9.50 1.07
N TYR A 14 9.68 9.38 2.38
CA TYR A 14 8.50 9.97 3.02
C TYR A 14 8.57 11.50 3.06
N ALA A 15 9.76 12.05 3.32
CA ALA A 15 9.97 13.50 3.26
C ALA A 15 9.71 14.05 1.85
N ALA A 16 10.21 13.35 0.82
CA ALA A 16 9.94 13.70 -0.58
C ALA A 16 8.45 13.56 -0.92
N ALA A 17 7.79 12.50 -0.46
CA ALA A 17 6.35 12.30 -0.63
C ALA A 17 5.52 13.41 0.02
N LEU A 18 5.91 13.88 1.22
CA LEU A 18 5.24 15.01 1.88
C LEU A 18 5.33 16.29 1.05
N ALA A 19 6.53 16.62 0.57
CA ALA A 19 6.74 17.77 -0.31
C ALA A 19 5.90 17.65 -1.58
N ALA A 20 5.92 16.48 -2.22
CA ALA A 20 5.18 16.24 -3.44
C ALA A 20 3.65 16.31 -3.22
N CYS A 21 3.13 15.80 -2.10
CA CYS A 21 1.71 15.92 -1.72
C CYS A 21 1.30 17.37 -1.43
N GLN A 22 2.21 18.20 -0.91
CA GLN A 22 1.98 19.63 -0.75
C GLN A 22 1.92 20.35 -2.11
N MET A 23 2.83 20.02 -3.02
CA MET A 23 2.85 20.60 -4.36
C MET A 23 1.63 20.17 -5.20
N SER A 24 1.19 18.92 -5.05
CA SER A 24 0.05 18.37 -5.76
C SER A 24 -0.64 17.28 -4.93
N PRO A 25 -1.73 17.59 -4.21
CA PRO A 25 -2.44 16.61 -3.39
C PRO A 25 -2.94 15.39 -4.16
N ALA A 26 -3.18 15.55 -5.47
CA ALA A 26 -3.63 14.49 -6.37
C ALA A 26 -2.63 13.31 -6.51
N ILE A 27 -1.40 13.44 -6.04
CA ILE A 27 -0.44 12.33 -6.10
C ILE A 27 -0.67 11.28 -5.02
N LYS A 28 -1.32 11.64 -3.91
CA LYS A 28 -1.43 10.78 -2.72
C LYS A 28 -1.96 9.37 -3.03
N PRO A 29 -2.99 9.19 -3.90
CA PRO A 29 -3.49 7.85 -4.26
C PRO A 29 -2.49 6.96 -5.00
N TYR A 30 -1.39 7.51 -5.52
CA TYR A 30 -0.36 6.76 -6.24
C TYR A 30 0.77 6.27 -5.32
N LEU A 31 0.81 6.72 -4.06
CA LEU A 31 1.88 6.40 -3.12
C LEU A 31 1.55 5.12 -2.34
N ILE A 32 2.47 4.17 -2.37
CA ILE A 32 2.36 2.91 -1.65
C ILE A 32 3.53 2.81 -0.66
N PRO A 33 3.30 2.72 0.66
CA PRO A 33 4.38 2.57 1.63
C PRO A 33 4.97 1.14 1.56
N SER A 34 6.29 0.98 1.72
CA SER A 34 6.91 -0.35 1.81
C SER A 34 7.03 -0.84 3.25
N HIS A 35 8.02 -0.31 3.97
CA HIS A 35 8.40 -0.69 5.32
C HIS A 35 8.30 0.52 6.25
N LEU A 36 8.36 0.29 7.55
CA LEU A 36 8.62 1.31 8.53
C LEU A 36 10.14 1.44 8.72
N SER A 37 10.72 2.54 8.26
CA SER A 37 12.12 2.86 8.56
C SER A 37 12.35 3.01 10.07
N ALA A 38 13.49 2.52 10.55
CA ALA A 38 13.97 2.68 11.93
C ALA A 38 14.48 4.11 12.25
N GLU A 39 14.38 5.04 11.30
CA GLU A 39 14.70 6.44 11.52
C GLU A 39 13.62 7.13 12.37
N LYS A 40 14.06 7.94 13.35
CA LYS A 40 13.19 8.58 14.37
C LYS A 40 11.97 9.32 13.79
N GLY A 41 12.12 9.96 12.64
CA GLY A 41 11.07 10.75 12.00
C GLY A 41 10.07 9.94 11.17
N ALA A 42 10.31 8.64 10.95
CA ALA A 42 9.51 7.81 10.03
C ALA A 42 8.02 7.78 10.40
N ARG A 43 7.71 7.50 11.68
CA ARG A 43 6.31 7.45 12.15
C ARG A 43 5.58 8.79 12.01
N ILE A 44 6.28 9.90 12.28
CA ILE A 44 5.70 11.24 12.15
C ILE A 44 5.39 11.52 10.68
N ALA A 45 6.35 11.27 9.78
CA ALA A 45 6.16 11.49 8.35
C ALA A 45 5.01 10.65 7.77
N LEU A 46 4.97 9.34 8.10
CA LEU A 46 3.90 8.43 7.69
C LEU A 46 2.53 8.85 8.25
N SER A 47 2.47 9.30 9.50
CA SER A 47 1.24 9.83 10.10
C SER A 47 0.72 11.06 9.36
N HIS A 48 1.59 11.99 8.96
CA HIS A 48 1.19 13.14 8.14
C HIS A 48 0.75 12.74 6.72
N LEU A 49 1.37 11.71 6.15
CA LEU A 49 0.93 11.14 4.88
C LEU A 49 -0.38 10.35 5.02
N GLY A 50 -0.73 9.90 6.23
CA GLY A 50 -1.85 8.99 6.46
C GLY A 50 -1.64 7.64 5.77
N LEU A 51 -0.40 7.13 5.81
CA LEU A 51 0.00 5.85 5.21
C LEU A 51 0.50 4.90 6.30
N GLU A 52 0.11 3.63 6.20
CA GLU A 52 0.56 2.55 7.08
C GLU A 52 1.41 1.55 6.29
N PRO A 53 2.70 1.38 6.62
CA PRO A 53 3.58 0.45 5.92
C PRO A 53 3.27 -1.01 6.26
N TYR A 54 3.54 -1.91 5.31
CA TYR A 54 3.26 -3.34 5.45
C TYR A 54 4.34 -4.09 6.24
N LEU A 55 5.58 -3.62 6.18
CA LEU A 55 6.75 -4.31 6.74
C LEU A 55 7.34 -3.56 7.94
N ASN A 56 7.68 -4.29 9.00
CA ASN A 56 8.39 -3.75 10.17
C ASN A 56 9.65 -4.61 10.43
N MET A 57 10.80 -4.12 9.96
CA MET A 57 12.03 -4.92 9.87
C MET A 57 13.25 -4.21 10.47
N ASP A 58 13.04 -3.09 11.15
CA ASP A 58 14.11 -2.27 11.73
C ASP A 58 15.18 -1.79 10.70
N MET A 59 14.77 -1.68 9.42
CA MET A 59 15.61 -1.26 8.31
C MET A 59 15.82 0.25 8.29
N ARG A 60 17.02 0.68 7.88
CA ARG A 60 17.43 2.09 7.75
C ARG A 60 18.59 2.28 6.77
N LEU A 61 18.72 1.37 5.82
CA LEU A 61 19.75 1.45 4.77
C LEU A 61 19.41 2.54 3.75
N GLY A 62 18.14 2.62 3.36
CA GLY A 62 17.70 3.49 2.27
C GLY A 62 17.92 2.83 0.90
N GLU A 63 18.29 3.65 -0.09
CA GLU A 63 18.62 3.23 -1.47
C GLU A 63 17.48 2.53 -2.24
N GLY A 64 16.24 2.58 -1.74
CA GLY A 64 15.13 1.84 -2.32
C GLY A 64 15.04 0.39 -1.86
N SER A 65 15.86 -0.03 -0.90
CA SER A 65 15.94 -1.43 -0.46
C SER A 65 14.62 -1.96 0.12
N GLY A 66 13.91 -1.16 0.91
CA GLY A 66 12.58 -1.51 1.42
C GLY A 66 11.52 -1.51 0.33
N ALA A 67 11.58 -0.55 -0.61
CA ALA A 67 10.70 -0.53 -1.78
C ALA A 67 10.87 -1.79 -2.66
N ALA A 68 12.12 -2.20 -2.91
CA ALA A 68 12.42 -3.42 -3.66
C ALA A 68 11.86 -4.66 -2.95
N LEU A 69 12.01 -4.77 -1.63
CA LEU A 69 11.49 -5.92 -0.88
C LEU A 69 9.96 -6.00 -0.92
N ALA A 70 9.27 -4.85 -0.82
CA ALA A 70 7.81 -4.78 -0.85
C ALA A 70 7.22 -5.03 -2.25
N MET A 71 8.01 -5.06 -3.33
CA MET A 71 7.50 -5.35 -4.68
C MET A 71 6.78 -6.70 -4.73
N SER A 72 7.30 -7.70 -4.03
CA SER A 72 6.68 -9.04 -3.93
C SER A 72 5.26 -9.02 -3.33
N ILE A 73 4.97 -8.06 -2.44
CA ILE A 73 3.64 -7.88 -1.85
C ILE A 73 2.66 -7.37 -2.92
N ILE A 74 3.12 -6.48 -3.81
CA ILE A 74 2.31 -5.97 -4.92
C ILE A 74 2.03 -7.09 -5.93
N GLU A 75 3.04 -7.86 -6.28
CA GLU A 75 2.89 -9.04 -7.14
C GLU A 75 1.91 -10.06 -6.53
N ALA A 76 1.98 -10.30 -5.22
CA ALA A 76 1.05 -11.17 -4.51
C ALA A 76 -0.39 -10.61 -4.55
N ALA A 77 -0.59 -9.30 -4.37
CA ALA A 77 -1.91 -8.68 -4.48
C ALA A 77 -2.49 -8.82 -5.90
N CYS A 78 -1.67 -8.63 -6.94
CA CYS A 78 -2.07 -8.88 -8.32
C CYS A 78 -2.39 -10.37 -8.55
N ALA A 79 -1.59 -11.29 -8.02
CA ALA A 79 -1.82 -12.73 -8.16
C ALA A 79 -3.12 -13.17 -7.47
N ILE A 80 -3.41 -12.64 -6.29
CA ILE A 80 -4.67 -12.86 -5.57
C ILE A 80 -5.86 -12.42 -6.45
N TYR A 81 -5.81 -11.20 -6.99
CA TYR A 81 -6.90 -10.68 -7.81
C TYR A 81 -7.14 -11.49 -9.09
N ASN A 82 -6.08 -11.92 -9.76
CA ASN A 82 -6.19 -12.58 -11.07
C ASN A 82 -6.37 -14.09 -11.00
N ASN A 83 -5.88 -14.74 -9.93
CA ASN A 83 -5.76 -16.20 -9.88
C ASN A 83 -6.60 -16.85 -8.78
N MET A 84 -7.24 -16.08 -7.89
CA MET A 84 -8.20 -16.66 -6.95
C MET A 84 -9.44 -17.16 -7.70
N GLY A 85 -9.89 -18.36 -7.34
CA GLY A 85 -11.14 -18.90 -7.84
C GLY A 85 -12.35 -18.13 -7.33
N GLU A 86 -13.41 -18.10 -8.14
CA GLU A 86 -14.69 -17.53 -7.72
C GLU A 86 -15.48 -18.55 -6.87
N LEU A 87 -16.13 -18.05 -5.81
CA LEU A 87 -16.96 -18.90 -4.94
C LEU A 87 -18.07 -19.61 -5.71
N ALA A 88 -18.68 -18.92 -6.68
CA ALA A 88 -19.73 -19.44 -7.54
C ALA A 88 -19.26 -20.68 -8.35
N ALA A 89 -18.02 -20.68 -8.83
CA ALA A 89 -17.45 -21.81 -9.56
C ALA A 89 -17.32 -23.09 -8.70
N SER A 90 -17.31 -22.95 -7.38
CA SER A 90 -17.25 -24.07 -6.42
C SER A 90 -18.57 -24.30 -5.68
N ASN A 91 -19.67 -23.62 -6.07
CA ASN A 91 -20.97 -23.65 -5.39
C ASN A 91 -20.90 -23.27 -3.89
N ILE A 92 -19.95 -22.42 -3.51
CA ILE A 92 -19.79 -21.96 -2.13
C ILE A 92 -20.62 -20.68 -1.94
N VAL A 93 -21.49 -20.66 -0.92
CA VAL A 93 -22.31 -19.49 -0.55
C VAL A 93 -22.03 -19.10 0.89
N LEU A 94 -21.69 -17.84 1.10
CA LEU A 94 -21.45 -17.28 2.43
C LEU A 94 -22.76 -16.70 3.02
N PRO A 95 -22.97 -16.77 4.34
CA PRO A 95 -24.10 -16.11 4.99
C PRO A 95 -24.10 -14.59 4.71
N GLY A 96 -25.24 -14.00 4.33
CA GLY A 96 -25.40 -12.56 4.04
C GLY A 96 -25.29 -12.16 2.57
N ASN A 97 -25.09 -13.12 1.65
CA ASN A 97 -25.01 -12.85 0.20
C ASN A 97 -26.35 -13.07 -0.53
N THR A 98 -27.47 -13.17 0.20
CA THR A 98 -28.82 -13.18 -0.38
C THR A 98 -29.19 -11.76 -0.78
N THR A 99 -29.60 -11.58 -2.02
CA THR A 99 -30.05 -10.31 -2.65
C THR A 99 -31.24 -9.63 -1.94
N SER A 100 -31.67 -10.13 -0.77
CA SER A 100 -32.71 -9.55 0.09
C SER A 100 -32.25 -8.36 0.93
N ASP A 101 -30.95 -8.19 1.16
CA ASP A 101 -30.45 -7.27 2.20
C ASP A 101 -29.92 -5.93 1.65
N LEU A 102 -30.05 -5.69 0.33
CA LEU A 102 -29.63 -4.45 -0.33
C LEU A 102 -30.75 -3.38 -0.44
N ASN A 103 -31.96 -3.68 0.05
CA ASN A 103 -33.12 -2.79 0.00
C ASN A 103 -33.72 -2.48 1.40
N SER A 104 -32.95 -2.61 2.48
CA SER A 104 -33.36 -2.17 3.83
C SER A 104 -32.39 -1.17 4.42
#